data_AF-A0A1Q7YG03-F1
#
_entry.id   AF-A0A1Q7YG03-F1
#
_cell.length_a   1.000
_cell.length_b   1.000
_cell.length_c   1.000
_cell.angle_alpha   90.00
_cell.angle_beta   90.00
_cell.angle_gamma   90.00
#
_symmetry.space_group_name_H-M   'P 1'
#
loop_
_entity.id
_entity.type
_entity.pdbx_description
1 polymer ?
#
loop_
_entity_poly.entity_id
_entity_poly.type
_entity_poly.pdbx_seq_one_letter_code
_entity_poly.pdbx_strand_id
1 'polypeptide(L)'
;MPRNETEIKPLDSNQIRAQMILAGVTGAEIARRVEKKTGRPCPRENVSRVINRTEGFWFPEIIRELARAIKVEESQIGRAPSEPQRKRARTLARKSKVEPARAA
;
A
#
# COMPACT_ATOMS: atom_id res chain seq x y z
N MET A 1 -17.04 -26.94 15.61
CA MET A 1 -16.74 -26.19 14.37
C MET A 1 -15.35 -25.59 14.52
N PRO A 2 -14.27 -26.18 13.96
CA PRO A 2 -12.99 -25.48 13.94
C PRO A 2 -13.15 -24.29 12.98
N ARG A 3 -12.95 -23.07 13.50
CA ARG A 3 -12.74 -21.92 12.64
C ARG A 3 -11.42 -22.19 11.94
N ASN A 4 -11.45 -22.54 10.65
CA ASN A 4 -10.30 -22.36 9.78
C ASN A 4 -10.07 -20.86 9.69
N GLU A 5 -9.44 -20.29 10.73
CA GLU A 5 -8.71 -19.04 10.60
C GLU A 5 -7.60 -19.35 9.60
N THR A 6 -7.91 -19.09 8.34
CA THR A 6 -6.90 -19.04 7.30
C THR A 6 -6.03 -17.86 7.73
N GLU A 7 -4.97 -18.13 8.50
CA GLU A 7 -3.98 -17.13 8.87
C GLU A 7 -3.39 -16.62 7.58
N ILE A 8 -3.92 -15.49 7.11
CA ILE A 8 -3.40 -14.80 5.94
C ILE A 8 -2.05 -14.23 6.36
N LYS A 9 -1.00 -15.03 6.16
CA LYS A 9 0.37 -14.64 6.49
C LYS A 9 0.78 -13.50 5.56
N PRO A 10 1.25 -12.37 6.10
CA PRO A 10 1.75 -11.28 5.27
C PRO A 10 2.96 -11.77 4.49
N LEU A 11 3.01 -11.42 3.20
CA LEU A 11 4.15 -11.73 2.34
C LEU A 11 5.31 -10.80 2.67
N ASP A 12 6.49 -11.37 2.80
CA ASP A 12 7.71 -10.57 2.91
C ASP A 12 8.04 -9.88 1.57
N SER A 13 8.81 -8.79 1.62
CA SER A 13 9.19 -8.01 0.43
C SER A 13 9.81 -8.88 -0.69
N ASN A 14 10.54 -9.94 -0.33
CA ASN A 14 11.11 -10.89 -1.29
C ASN A 14 10.04 -11.75 -1.96
N GLN A 15 9.02 -12.19 -1.23
CA GLN A 15 7.92 -12.98 -1.79
C GLN A 15 7.05 -12.12 -2.71
N ILE A 16 6.81 -10.86 -2.34
CA ILE A 16 6.10 -9.90 -3.21
C ILE A 16 6.85 -9.72 -4.53
N ARG A 17 8.17 -9.51 -4.47
CA ARG A 17 9.00 -9.41 -5.69
C ARG A 17 8.97 -10.69 -6.52
N ALA A 18 9.07 -11.87 -5.89
CA ALA A 18 9.00 -13.14 -6.59
C ALA A 18 7.65 -13.30 -7.33
N GLN A 19 6.55 -12.96 -6.66
CA GLN A 19 5.21 -13.01 -7.26
C GLN A 19 5.05 -11.99 -8.39
N MET A 20 5.64 -10.81 -8.28
CA MET A 20 5.68 -9.84 -9.39
C MET A 20 6.42 -10.39 -10.61
N ILE A 21 7.56 -11.07 -10.39
CA ILE A 21 8.32 -11.72 -11.46
C ILE A 21 7.49 -12.83 -12.11
N LEU A 22 6.85 -13.70 -11.31
CA LEU A 22 6.00 -14.78 -11.81
C LEU A 22 4.78 -14.26 -12.58
N ALA A 23 4.21 -13.13 -12.15
CA ALA A 23 3.10 -12.47 -12.84
C ALA A 23 3.54 -11.66 -14.06
N GLY A 24 4.85 -11.46 -14.27
CA GLY A 24 5.39 -10.61 -15.33
C GLY A 24 5.06 -9.12 -15.14
N VAL A 25 4.78 -8.69 -13.91
CA VAL A 25 4.35 -7.31 -13.61
C VAL A 25 5.48 -6.53 -12.97
N THR A 26 5.70 -5.31 -13.46
CA THR A 26 6.71 -4.40 -12.91
C THR A 26 6.07 -3.31 -12.06
N GLY A 27 6.80 -2.76 -11.08
CA GLY A 27 6.30 -1.62 -10.30
C GLY A 27 5.98 -0.39 -11.17
N ALA A 28 6.65 -0.27 -12.31
CA ALA A 28 6.36 0.69 -13.36
C ALA A 28 4.96 0.56 -13.96
N GLU A 29 4.54 -0.67 -14.23
CA GLU A 29 3.23 -0.95 -14.79
C GLU A 29 2.13 -0.73 -13.74
N ILE A 30 2.37 -1.11 -12.49
CA ILE A 30 1.47 -0.82 -11.37
C ILE A 30 1.27 0.69 -11.23
N ALA A 31 2.36 1.48 -11.25
CA ALA A 31 2.27 2.94 -11.20
C ALA A 31 1.35 3.48 -12.31
N ARG A 32 1.58 3.08 -13.57
CA ARG A 32 0.75 3.51 -14.71
C ARG A 32 -0.72 3.11 -14.57
N ARG A 33 -1.01 1.91 -14.06
CA ARG A 33 -2.39 1.44 -13.84
C ARG A 33 -3.09 2.26 -12.76
N VAL A 34 -2.38 2.57 -11.68
CA VAL A 34 -2.88 3.44 -10.60
C VAL A 34 -3.11 4.86 -11.13
N GLU A 35 -2.17 5.43 -11.90
CA GLU A 35 -2.33 6.74 -12.54
C GLU A 35 -3.57 6.79 -13.41
N LYS A 36 -3.76 5.77 -14.25
CA LYS A 36 -4.91 5.66 -15.14
C LYS A 36 -6.24 5.54 -14.38
N LYS A 37 -6.26 4.84 -13.24
CA LYS A 37 -7.47 4.70 -12.40
C LYS A 37 -7.80 5.96 -11.61
N THR A 38 -6.78 6.61 -11.06
CA THR A 38 -6.95 7.71 -10.10
C THR A 38 -6.92 9.09 -10.75
N GLY A 39 -6.43 9.18 -11.99
CA GLY A 39 -6.20 10.44 -12.69
C GLY A 39 -5.09 11.29 -12.08
N ARG A 40 -4.28 10.72 -11.17
CA ARG A 40 -3.21 11.43 -10.46
C ARG A 40 -1.87 10.77 -10.74
N PRO A 41 -0.78 11.56 -10.87
CA PRO A 41 0.55 11.00 -11.05
C PRO A 41 0.93 10.12 -9.84
N CYS A 42 1.43 8.93 -10.11
CA CYS A 42 1.81 7.94 -9.11
C CYS A 42 3.31 7.68 -9.28
N PRO A 43 4.16 8.31 -8.44
CA PRO A 43 5.60 8.10 -8.51
C PRO A 43 5.93 6.61 -8.40
N ARG A 44 6.78 6.11 -9.31
CA ARG A 44 7.34 4.75 -9.21
C ARG A 44 8.01 4.50 -7.86
N GLU A 45 8.55 5.54 -7.24
CA GLU A 45 9.15 5.48 -5.92
C GLU A 45 8.13 5.08 -4.84
N ASN A 46 6.88 5.54 -4.94
CA ASN A 46 5.82 5.13 -4.02
C ASN A 46 5.53 3.63 -4.15
N VAL A 47 5.48 3.12 -5.38
CA VAL A 47 5.33 1.68 -5.63
C VAL A 47 6.51 0.91 -5.06
N SER A 48 7.73 1.40 -5.25
CA SER A 48 8.95 0.81 -4.69
C SER A 48 8.92 0.80 -3.15
N ARG A 49 8.39 1.85 -2.51
CA ARG A 49 8.21 1.90 -1.04
C ARG A 49 7.19 0.89 -0.54
N VAL A 50 6.08 0.69 -1.26
CA VAL A 50 5.10 -0.35 -0.92
C VAL A 50 5.73 -1.74 -1.00
N ILE A 51 6.48 -2.02 -2.08
CA ILE A 51 7.13 -3.33 -2.28
C ILE A 51 8.25 -3.58 -1.26
N ASN A 52 9.07 -2.57 -0.95
CA ASN A 52 10.29 -2.76 -0.18
C ASN A 52 10.12 -2.56 1.33
N ARG A 53 9.33 -1.57 1.75
CA ARG A 53 9.18 -1.17 3.15
C ARG A 53 7.86 -1.62 3.77
N THR A 54 7.01 -2.27 2.97
CA THR A 54 5.65 -2.66 3.40
C THR A 54 4.86 -1.44 3.91
N GLU A 55 5.20 -0.23 3.44
CA GLU A 55 4.53 1.05 3.74
C GLU A 55 3.18 1.17 3.00
N GLY A 56 2.61 0.04 2.57
CA GLY A 56 1.40 -0.01 1.76
C GLY A 56 0.21 0.74 2.37
N PHE A 57 0.18 0.91 3.69
CA PHE A 57 -0.85 1.70 4.38
C PHE A 57 -1.01 3.14 3.85
N TRP A 58 0.06 3.74 3.33
CA TRP A 58 0.01 5.11 2.81
C TRP A 58 -0.51 5.19 1.38
N PHE A 59 -0.56 4.06 0.66
CA PHE A 59 -0.95 3.99 -0.75
C PHE A 59 -1.89 2.80 -0.99
N PRO A 60 -3.14 2.86 -0.50
CA PRO A 60 -4.09 1.75 -0.62
C PRO A 60 -4.37 1.36 -2.09
N GLU A 61 -4.31 2.31 -3.01
CA GLU A 61 -4.54 2.02 -4.43
C GLU A 61 -3.39 1.26 -5.08
N ILE A 62 -2.16 1.49 -4.62
CA ILE A 62 -1.00 0.71 -5.03
C ILE A 62 -1.13 -0.72 -4.50
N ILE A 63 -1.52 -0.90 -3.23
CA ILE A 63 -1.78 -2.25 -2.69
C ILE A 63 -2.82 -2.97 -3.53
N ARG A 64 -3.97 -2.34 -3.79
CA ARG A 64 -5.05 -2.94 -4.57
C ARG A 64 -4.61 -3.43 -5.93
N GLU A 65 -3.92 -2.57 -6.68
CA GLU A 65 -3.43 -2.95 -8.00
C GLU A 65 -2.32 -4.00 -7.92
N LEU A 66 -1.43 -3.93 -6.93
CA LEU A 66 -0.37 -4.92 -6.73
C LEU A 66 -0.98 -6.30 -6.40
N ALA A 67 -1.92 -6.35 -5.47
CA ALA A 67 -2.62 -7.55 -5.03
C ALA A 67 -3.37 -8.20 -6.19
N ARG A 68 -4.09 -7.38 -6.97
CA ARG A 68 -4.79 -7.83 -8.18
C ARG A 68 -3.83 -8.35 -9.25
N ALA A 69 -2.71 -7.66 -9.45
CA ALA A 69 -1.73 -8.00 -10.47
C ALA A 69 -1.03 -9.34 -10.18
N ILE A 70 -0.71 -9.60 -8.91
CA ILE A 70 -0.03 -10.83 -8.49
C ILE A 70 -0.98 -11.90 -7.94
N LYS A 71 -2.30 -11.67 -8.05
CA LYS A 71 -3.39 -12.58 -7.62
C LYS A 71 -3.29 -13.04 -6.17
N VAL A 72 -2.98 -12.12 -5.27
CA VAL A 72 -2.94 -12.34 -3.81
C VAL A 72 -3.95 -11.44 -3.11
N GLU A 73 -4.23 -11.70 -1.84
CA GLU A 73 -5.07 -10.81 -1.05
C GLU A 73 -4.35 -9.50 -0.69
N GLU A 74 -5.09 -8.38 -0.62
CA GLU A 74 -4.57 -7.08 -0.18
C GLU A 74 -3.93 -7.17 1.21
N SER A 75 -4.53 -7.97 2.09
CA SER A 75 -4.05 -8.28 3.45
C SER A 75 -2.67 -8.93 3.49
N GLN A 76 -2.23 -9.54 2.38
CA GLN A 76 -0.90 -10.15 2.27
C GLN A 76 0.19 -9.15 1.88
N ILE A 77 -0.15 -8.03 1.24
CA ILE A 77 0.80 -7.05 0.72
C ILE A 77 0.96 -5.86 1.68
N GLY A 78 -0.12 -5.46 2.33
CA GLY A 78 -0.12 -4.39 3.31
C GLY A 78 -0.02 -4.92 4.73
N ARG A 79 1.06 -4.60 5.44
CA ARG A 79 1.01 -4.67 6.91
C ARG A 79 0.02 -3.64 7.40
N ALA A 80 -0.93 -4.06 8.25
CA ALA A 80 -1.65 -3.11 9.09
C ALA A 80 -0.60 -2.24 9.81
N PRO A 81 -0.73 -0.90 9.79
CA PRO A 81 0.29 -0.02 10.34
C PRO A 81 0.50 -0.38 11.80
N SER A 82 1.75 -0.64 12.19
CA SER A 82 2.08 -0.79 13.61
C SER A 82 1.62 0.46 14.35
N GLU A 83 1.17 0.33 15.60
CA GLU A 83 0.71 1.45 16.44
C GLU A 83 1.53 2.75 16.30
N PRO A 84 2.89 2.73 16.29
CA PRO A 84 3.69 3.93 16.05
C PRO A 84 3.52 4.56 14.66
N GLN A 85 3.32 3.77 13.60
CA GLN A 85 3.02 4.26 12.25
C GLN A 85 1.60 4.84 12.17
N ARG A 86 0.63 4.19 12.84
CA ARG A 86 -0.75 4.70 13.00
C ARG A 86 -0.77 6.07 13.69
N LYS A 87 0.08 6.24 14.71
CA LYS A 87 0.26 7.51 15.43
C LYS A 87 0.84 8.59 14.51
N ARG A 88 1.90 8.31 13.74
CA ARG A 88 2.48 9.26 12.76
C ARG A 88 1.52 9.64 11.63
N ALA A 89 0.76 8.68 11.10
CA ALA A 89 -0.27 8.93 10.10
C ALA A 89 -1.39 9.85 10.62
N ARG A 90 -1.83 9.64 11.86
CA ARG A 90 -2.74 10.57 12.55
C ARG A 90 -2.14 11.97 12.71
N THR A 91 -0.85 12.08 13.02
CA THR A 91 -0.19 13.39 13.16
C THR A 91 -0.07 14.13 11.83
N LEU A 92 0.26 13.43 10.73
CA LEU A 92 0.28 14.02 9.39
C LEU A 92 -1.12 14.46 8.93
N ALA A 93 -2.14 13.63 9.15
CA ALA A 93 -3.53 13.98 8.81
C ALA A 93 -4.06 15.16 9.63
N ARG A 94 -3.62 15.32 10.89
CA ARG A 94 -3.90 16.52 11.71
C ARG A 94 -3.19 17.77 11.21
N LYS A 95 -1.96 17.66 10.67
CA LYS A 95 -1.26 18.80 10.07
C LYS A 95 -1.88 19.27 8.75
N SER A 96 -2.61 18.41 8.02
CA SER A 96 -3.32 18.80 6.79
C SER A 96 -4.79 19.19 6.99
N LYS A 97 -5.35 19.01 8.19
CA LYS A 97 -6.65 19.59 8.55
C LYS A 97 -6.42 20.88 9.33
N VAL A 98 -6.34 21.98 8.57
CA VAL A 98 -6.87 23.29 9.00
C VAL A 98 -6.19 23.85 10.26
N GLU A 99 -5.17 24.69 10.06
CA GLU A 99 -5.26 26.01 10.69
C GLU A 99 -6.58 26.63 10.23
N PRO A 100 -7.56 26.93 11.11
CA PRO A 100 -8.47 28.00 10.79
C PRO A 100 -7.66 29.27 10.99
N ALA A 101 -7.22 29.85 9.88
CA ALA A 101 -6.93 31.28 9.84
C ALA A 101 -8.18 32.03 10.34
N ARG A 102 -8.11 32.53 11.57
CA ARG A 102 -8.94 33.61 12.11
C ARG A 102 -8.11 34.17 13.27
N ALA A 103 -7.27 35.20 13.13
CA ALA A 103 -7.53 36.53 12.56
C ALA A 103 -8.84 37.12 13.09
N ALA A 104 -8.83 37.48 14.38
CA ALA A 104 -9.47 38.64 15.00
C ALA A 104 -9.30 38.53 16.53
#